data_AF-A0A9D7KKW3-F1
#
_entry.id   AF-A0A9D7KKW3-F1
#
_cell.length_a   1.000
_cell.length_b   1.000
_cell.length_c   1.000
_cell.angle_alpha   90.00
_cell.angle_beta   90.00
_cell.angle_gamma   90.00
#
_symmetry.space_group_name_H-M   'P 1'
#
loop_
_entity.id
_entity.type
_entity.pdbx_description
1 polymer ?
#
loop_
_entity_poly.entity_id
_entity_poly.type
_entity_poly.pdbx_seq_one_letter_code
_entity_poly.pdbx_strand_id
1 'polypeptide(L)'
;MPFEFMIPIVMFIVTGAVIITFLFFRSREREIILAKDYTAEELILLLNPGSKKKGVLVVLGILTASFGFGMLTGTIVDKLTGENDYIPFIMFIAVGIGLIVSFYVREN
;
A
#
# COMPACT_ATOMS: atom_id res chain seq x y z
N MET A 1 20.28 22.64 13.77
CA MET A 1 20.33 22.28 12.35
C MET A 1 18.89 22.32 11.83
N PRO A 2 18.60 22.95 10.69
CA PRO A 2 17.22 23.18 10.27
C PRO A 2 16.58 21.85 9.89
N PHE A 3 15.40 21.57 10.46
CA PHE A 3 14.62 20.35 10.25
C PHE A 3 14.26 20.09 8.77
N GLU A 4 14.40 21.11 7.92
CA GLU A 4 14.14 21.09 6.48
C GLU A 4 14.96 20.03 5.73
N PHE A 5 16.20 19.76 6.13
CA PHE A 5 17.02 18.72 5.48
C PHE A 5 16.71 17.30 5.95
N MET A 6 16.09 17.14 7.13
CA MET A 6 15.80 15.82 7.71
C MET A 6 14.66 15.11 6.96
N ILE A 7 13.66 15.87 6.49
CA ILE A 7 12.49 15.36 5.79
C ILE A 7 12.87 14.58 4.51
N PRO A 8 13.65 15.11 3.56
CA PRO A 8 14.02 14.37 2.35
C PRO A 8 14.90 13.16 2.67
N ILE A 9 15.81 13.25 3.63
CA ILE A 9 16.69 12.13 4.02
C ILE A 9 15.88 10.95 4.55
N VAL A 10 14.93 11.22 5.45
CA VAL A 10 14.05 10.18 6.02
C VAL A 10 13.19 9.56 4.92
N MET A 11 12.67 10.35 3.96
CA MET A 11 11.93 9.80 2.82
C MET A 11 12.76 8.85 1.96
N PHE A 12 14.01 9.19 1.65
CA PHE A 12 14.89 8.32 0.86
C PHE A 12 15.19 7.01 1.59
N ILE A 13 15.45 7.07 2.90
CA ILE A 13 15.72 5.88 3.72
C ILE A 13 14.49 4.97 3.77
N VAL A 14 13.31 5.52 4.06
CA VAL A 14 12.07 4.73 4.15
C VAL A 14 11.74 4.10 2.80
N THR A 15 11.83 4.87 1.72
CA THR A 15 11.55 4.37 0.36
C THR A 15 12.54 3.28 -0.04
N GLY A 16 13.83 3.50 0.22
CA GLY A 16 14.88 2.51 -0.02
C GLY A 16 14.65 1.21 0.76
N ALA A 17 14.32 1.31 2.05
CA ALA A 17 14.02 0.16 2.90
C ALA A 17 12.82 -0.65 2.38
N VAL A 18 11.75 0.01 1.93
CA VAL A 18 10.58 -0.65 1.34
C VAL A 18 10.95 -1.36 0.03
N ILE A 19 11.72 -0.72 -0.86
CA ILE A 19 12.16 -1.30 -2.13
C ILE A 19 13.02 -2.54 -1.88
N ILE A 20 14.01 -2.44 -0.98
CA ILE A 20 14.91 -3.54 -0.65
C ILE A 20 14.12 -4.72 -0.08
N THR A 21 13.21 -4.44 0.86
CA THR A 21 12.34 -5.46 1.47
C THR A 21 11.47 -6.14 0.41
N PHE A 22 10.86 -5.37 -0.49
CA PHE A 22 10.05 -5.90 -1.58
C PHE A 22 10.86 -6.82 -2.52
N LEU A 23 12.06 -6.39 -2.91
CA LEU A 23 12.95 -7.19 -3.76
C LEU A 23 13.40 -8.48 -3.05
N PHE A 24 13.75 -8.38 -1.77
CA PHE A 24 14.17 -9.51 -0.96
C PHE A 24 13.09 -10.60 -0.86
N PHE A 25 11.86 -10.21 -0.53
CA PHE A 25 10.74 -11.16 -0.45
C PHE A 25 10.42 -11.79 -1.81
N ARG A 26 10.44 -11.00 -2.89
CA ARG A 26 10.19 -11.50 -4.25
C ARG A 26 11.23 -12.53 -4.70
N SER A 27 12.49 -12.37 -4.29
CA SER A 27 13.54 -13.35 -4.58
C SER A 27 13.35 -14.64 -3.79
N ARG A 28 13.04 -14.54 -2.48
CA ARG A 28 12.82 -15.72 -1.62
C ARG A 28 11.62 -16.57 -2.04
N GLU A 29 10.53 -15.97 -2.52
CA GLU A 29 9.38 -16.73 -3.02
C GLU A 29 9.78 -17.67 -4.16
N ARG A 30 10.64 -17.20 -5.08
CA ARG A 30 11.09 -18.00 -6.22
C ARG A 30 12.00 -19.14 -5.80
N GLU A 31 12.91 -18.89 -4.86
CA GLU A 31 13.81 -19.93 -4.34
C GLU A 31 13.03 -21.06 -3.64
N ILE A 32 12.02 -20.75 -2.84
CA ILE A 32 11.20 -21.74 -2.13
C ILE A 32 10.40 -22.61 -3.10
N ILE A 33 9.91 -22.02 -4.20
CA ILE A 33 9.15 -22.75 -5.22
C ILE A 33 10.07 -23.69 -6.00
N LEU A 34 11.31 -23.27 -6.30
CA LEU A 34 12.30 -24.07 -7.01
C LEU A 34 12.91 -25.20 -6.14
N ALA A 35 12.90 -25.02 -4.81
CA ALA A 35 13.40 -26.02 -3.86
C ALA A 35 12.40 -27.16 -3.57
N LYS A 36 11.17 -27.05 -4.06
CA LYS A 36 10.15 -28.10 -3.95
C LYS A 36 10.05 -28.85 -5.28
N ASP A 37 9.95 -30.18 -5.22
CA ASP A 37 9.74 -31.05 -6.38
C ASP A 37 8.31 -30.91 -6.94
N TYR A 38 7.99 -29.74 -7.49
CA TYR A 38 6.76 -29.53 -8.26
C TYR A 38 6.97 -30.01 -9.71
N THR A 39 5.94 -30.61 -10.30
CA THR A 39 5.95 -30.90 -11.74
C THR A 39 5.91 -29.60 -12.56
N ALA A 40 6.48 -29.63 -13.76
CA ALA A 40 6.62 -28.44 -14.63
C ALA A 40 5.28 -27.73 -14.89
N GLU A 41 4.16 -28.48 -14.90
CA GLU A 41 2.81 -27.97 -15.11
C GLU A 41 2.27 -27.21 -13.88
N GLU A 42 2.53 -27.69 -12.66
CA GLU A 42 2.15 -27.02 -11.41
C GLU A 42 2.95 -25.73 -11.20
N LEU A 43 4.24 -25.73 -11.58
CA LEU A 43 5.09 -24.55 -11.59
C LEU A 43 4.53 -23.45 -12.48
N ILE A 44 4.14 -23.78 -13.71
CA ILE A 44 3.56 -22.82 -14.66
C ILE A 44 2.26 -22.23 -14.09
N LEU A 45 1.43 -23.04 -13.42
CA LEU A 45 0.17 -22.59 -12.83
C LEU A 45 0.39 -21.67 -11.62
N LEU A 46 1.41 -21.94 -10.79
CA LEU A 46 1.80 -21.10 -9.66
C LEU A 46 2.51 -19.80 -10.07
N LEU A 47 3.31 -19.85 -11.14
CA LEU A 47 4.05 -18.71 -11.68
C LEU A 47 3.21 -17.83 -12.62
N ASN A 48 2.04 -18.29 -13.09
CA ASN A 48 1.17 -17.52 -13.97
C ASN A 48 0.28 -16.55 -13.16
N PRO A 49 0.65 -15.26 -13.04
CA PRO A 49 0.01 -14.31 -12.13
C PRO A 49 -1.23 -13.65 -12.73
N GLY A 50 -1.71 -14.14 -13.89
CA GLY A 50 -2.70 -13.48 -14.74
C GLY A 50 -4.02 -13.13 -14.03
N SER A 51 -4.42 -13.90 -13.01
CA SER A 51 -5.64 -13.65 -12.23
C SER A 51 -5.43 -12.71 -11.03
N LYS A 52 -4.25 -12.73 -10.39
CA LYS A 52 -4.00 -11.97 -9.14
C LYS A 52 -3.81 -10.47 -9.36
N LYS A 53 -3.37 -10.03 -10.54
CA LYS A 53 -3.06 -8.61 -10.80
C LYS A 53 -4.29 -7.69 -10.83
N LYS A 54 -5.47 -8.21 -11.19
CA LYS A 54 -6.70 -7.39 -11.29
C LYS A 54 -7.18 -6.90 -9.92
N GLY A 55 -7.18 -7.77 -8.89
CA GLY A 55 -7.61 -7.39 -7.54
C GLY A 55 -6.69 -6.35 -6.87
N VAL A 56 -5.39 -6.39 -7.17
CA VAL A 56 -4.42 -5.44 -6.59
C VAL A 56 -4.64 -4.02 -7.09
N LEU A 57 -4.98 -3.84 -8.37
CA LEU A 57 -5.27 -2.53 -8.95
C LEU A 57 -6.52 -1.90 -8.36
N VAL A 58 -7.56 -2.70 -8.11
CA VAL A 58 -8.81 -2.23 -7.48
C VAL A 58 -8.55 -1.79 -6.03
N VAL A 59 -7.80 -2.60 -5.27
CA VAL A 59 -7.40 -2.25 -3.91
C VAL A 59 -6.59 -0.95 -3.88
N LEU A 60 -5.63 -0.79 -4.80
CA LEU A 60 -4.84 0.44 -4.94
C LEU A 60 -5.72 1.67 -5.26
N GLY A 61 -6.70 1.52 -6.14
CA GLY A 61 -7.63 2.59 -6.50
C GLY A 61 -8.53 3.01 -5.34
N ILE A 62 -9.03 2.05 -4.55
CA ILE A 62 -9.84 2.34 -3.36
C ILE A 62 -8.99 3.05 -2.30
N LEU A 63 -7.76 2.57 -2.07
CA LEU A 63 -6.82 3.18 -1.13
C LEU A 63 -6.47 4.63 -1.50
N THR A 64 -6.12 4.90 -2.76
CA THR A 64 -5.80 6.26 -3.20
C THR A 64 -7.02 7.18 -3.15
N ALA A 65 -8.21 6.67 -3.50
CA ALA A 65 -9.45 7.43 -3.38
C ALA A 65 -9.77 7.77 -1.92
N SER A 66 -9.66 6.80 -1.01
CA SER A 66 -9.88 7.01 0.43
C SER A 66 -8.87 7.97 1.04
N PHE A 67 -7.60 7.90 0.64
CA PHE A 67 -6.58 8.84 1.08
C PHE A 67 -6.87 10.26 0.60
N GLY A 68 -7.20 10.43 -0.68
CA GLY A 68 -7.57 11.73 -1.26
C GLY A 68 -8.84 12.31 -0.63
N PHE A 69 -9.84 11.47 -0.36
CA PHE A 69 -11.07 11.87 0.32
C PHE A 69 -10.82 12.29 1.77
N GLY A 70 -10.02 11.52 2.52
CA GLY A 70 -9.63 11.86 3.89
C GLY A 70 -8.86 13.18 3.96
N MET A 71 -7.99 13.43 2.99
CA MET A 71 -7.24 14.69 2.90
C MET A 71 -8.14 15.89 2.57
N LEU A 72 -9.05 15.74 1.59
CA LEU A 72 -10.00 16.78 1.21
C LEU A 72 -10.96 17.11 2.36
N THR A 73 -11.51 16.10 3.02
CA THR A 73 -12.41 16.31 4.17
C THR A 73 -11.68 16.89 5.37
N GLY A 74 -10.48 16.40 5.67
CA GLY A 74 -9.63 16.93 6.73
C GLY A 74 -9.31 18.42 6.54
N THR A 75 -8.94 18.83 5.32
CA THR A 75 -8.64 20.24 5.02
C THR A 75 -9.86 21.16 5.06
N ILE A 76 -11.06 20.66 4.77
CA ILE A 76 -12.30 21.43 4.94
C ILE A 76 -12.60 21.62 6.43
N VAL A 77 -12.45 20.58 7.25
CA VAL A 77 -12.67 20.65 8.69
C VAL A 77 -11.66 21.59 9.36
N ASP A 78 -10.38 21.51 8.99
CA ASP A 78 -9.35 22.44 9.46
C ASP A 78 -9.73 23.91 9.15
N LYS A 79 -10.22 24.20 7.94
CA LYS A 79 -10.68 25.56 7.57
C LYS A 79 -11.89 26.05 8.37
N LEU A 80 -12.72 25.14 8.89
CA LEU A 80 -13.91 25.50 9.66
C LEU A 80 -13.63 25.63 11.16
N THR A 81 -12.75 24.79 11.70
CA THR A 81 -12.45 24.72 13.15
C THR A 81 -11.20 25.50 13.53
N GLY A 82 -10.28 25.74 12.58
CA GLY A 82 -9.00 26.42 12.82
C GLY A 82 -7.94 25.55 13.50
N GLU A 83 -8.23 24.26 13.71
CA GLU A 83 -7.33 23.29 14.32
C GLU A 83 -6.85 22.27 13.27
N ASN A 84 -5.53 22.21 13.08
CA ASN A 84 -4.89 21.35 12.08
C ASN A 84 -4.88 19.86 12.44
N ASP A 85 -5.17 19.51 13.70
CA ASP A 85 -5.08 18.14 14.20
C ASP A 85 -6.14 17.20 13.59
N TYR A 86 -7.22 17.75 13.05
CA TYR A 86 -8.27 16.98 12.40
C TYR A 86 -7.85 16.38 11.06
N ILE A 87 -6.86 16.96 10.37
CA ILE A 87 -6.38 16.47 9.07
C ILE A 87 -5.84 15.04 9.17
N PRO A 88 -4.79 14.76 9.98
CA PRO A 88 -4.26 13.41 10.11
C PRO A 88 -5.30 12.44 10.68
N PHE A 89 -6.13 12.89 11.63
CA PHE A 89 -7.17 12.05 12.23
C PHE A 89 -8.18 11.54 11.20
N ILE A 90 -8.72 12.44 10.38
CA ILE A 90 -9.72 12.10 9.34
C ILE A 90 -9.09 11.25 8.23
N MET A 91 -7.84 11.53 7.86
CA MET A 91 -7.11 10.71 6.88
C MET A 91 -6.94 9.26 7.35
N PHE A 92 -6.53 9.02 8.60
CA PHE A 92 -6.38 7.66 9.13
C PHE A 92 -7.71 6.90 9.15
N ILE A 93 -8.80 7.55 9.54
CA ILE A 93 -10.13 6.94 9.54
C ILE A 93 -10.57 6.59 8.11
N ALA A 94 -10.46 7.53 7.17
CA ALA A 94 -10.88 7.33 5.79
C ALA A 94 -10.10 6.19 5.11
N VAL A 95 -8.78 6.13 5.31
CA VAL A 95 -7.92 5.06 4.78
C VAL A 95 -8.24 3.72 5.45
N GLY A 96 -8.50 3.70 6.76
CA GLY A 96 -8.91 2.50 7.47
C GLY A 96 -10.20 1.91 6.91
N ILE A 97 -11.20 2.75 6.63
CA ILE A 97 -12.44 2.33 5.96
C ILE A 97 -12.14 1.83 4.54
N GLY A 98 -11.31 2.55 3.78
CA GLY A 98 -10.88 2.16 2.44
C GLY A 98 -10.23 0.77 2.41
N LEU A 99 -9.40 0.45 3.39
CA LEU A 99 -8.79 -0.88 3.53
C LEU A 99 -9.84 -1.97 3.76
N ILE A 100 -10.79 -1.76 4.68
CA ILE A 100 -11.86 -2.72 4.97
C ILE A 100 -12.72 -2.94 3.72
N VAL A 101 -13.13 -1.87 3.04
CA VAL A 101 -13.91 -1.96 1.79
C VAL A 101 -13.13 -2.69 0.71
N SER A 102 -11.83 -2.39 0.56
CA SER A 102 -10.97 -3.04 -0.43
C SER A 102 -10.81 -4.54 -0.19
N PHE A 103 -10.85 -4.97 1.09
CA PHE A 103 -10.78 -6.38 1.46
C PHE A 103 -12.02 -7.12 0.97
N TYR A 104 -13.22 -6.61 1.28
CA TYR A 104 -14.48 -7.21 0.83
C TYR A 104 -14.64 -7.20 -0.70
N VAL A 105 -14.25 -6.11 -1.37
CA VAL A 105 -14.32 -6.01 -2.84
C VAL A 105 -13.33 -6.97 -3.53
N ARG A 106 -12.23 -7.33 -2.86
CA ARG A 106 -11.27 -8.30 -3.38
C ARG A 106 -11.72 -9.75 -3.16
N GLU A 107 -12.52 -9.99 -2.13
CA GLU A 107 -13.00 -11.33 -1.76
C GLU A 107 -14.22 -11.77 -2.58
N ASN A 108 -15.05 -10.82 -3.03
CA ASN A 108 -16.14 -11.03 -4.01
C ASN A 108 -15.65 -11.06 -5.46
#